data_AF-F7BGL3-F1
#
_entry.id   AF-F7BGL3-F1
#
_cell.length_a   1.000
_cell.length_b   1.000
_cell.length_c   1.000
_cell.angle_alpha   90.00
_cell.angle_beta   90.00
_cell.angle_gamma   90.00
#
_symmetry.space_group_name_H-M   'P 1'
#
loop_
_entity.id
_entity.type
_entity.pdbx_description
1 polymer ?
#
loop_
_entity_poly.entity_id
_entity_poly.type
_entity_poly.pdbx_seq_one_letter_code
_entity_poly.pdbx_strand_id
1 'polypeptide(L)'
;MTVIIPGMNSDNERVPIRPRNASDGLLVRWQNKTLESLIELHNKPPIWNEDSGSYTLNFQGRVTQASVKNFQIVHADDPDYIVLQFGRVAEDAFTLDYRYPLCALQAFAIALSSFDGKLACE
;
A
#
# COMPACT_ATOMS: atom_id res chain seq x y z
N MET A 1 -6.33 -4.47 3.20
CA MET A 1 -5.15 -3.79 3.79
C MET A 1 -5.39 -2.30 3.63
N THR A 2 -5.14 -1.53 4.69
CA THR A 2 -5.28 -0.08 4.73
C THR A 2 -3.92 0.51 5.08
N VAL A 3 -3.50 1.53 4.34
CA VAL A 3 -2.21 2.22 4.52
C VAL A 3 -2.51 3.69 4.81
N ILE A 4 -2.02 4.18 5.93
CA ILE A 4 -2.19 5.58 6.34
C ILE A 4 -0.83 6.27 6.27
N ILE A 5 -0.78 7.41 5.59
CA ILE A 5 0.42 8.25 5.50
C ILE A 5 0.07 9.70 5.85
N PRO A 6 1.06 10.52 6.24
CA PRO A 6 0.84 11.96 6.38
C PRO A 6 0.46 12.57 5.03
N GLY A 7 -0.44 13.54 5.07
CA GLY A 7 -0.88 14.30 3.91
C GLY A 7 0.22 15.17 3.29
N MET A 8 -0.12 15.77 2.15
CA MET A 8 0.78 16.60 1.36
C MET A 8 0.25 18.04 1.34
N ASN A 9 1.15 19.03 1.37
CA ASN A 9 0.80 20.44 1.21
C ASN A 9 0.66 20.83 -0.27
N SER A 10 0.38 22.11 -0.55
CA SER A 10 0.26 22.65 -1.91
C SER A 10 1.54 22.54 -2.74
N ASP A 11 2.69 22.42 -2.09
CA ASP A 11 4.01 22.30 -2.73
C ASP A 11 4.40 20.82 -3.00
N ASN A 12 3.46 19.89 -2.78
CA ASN A 12 3.69 18.44 -2.87
C ASN A 12 4.74 17.92 -1.88
N GLU A 13 4.90 18.61 -0.75
CA GLU A 13 5.74 18.17 0.37
C GLU A 13 4.89 17.58 1.49
N ARG A 14 5.48 16.66 2.25
CA ARG A 14 4.79 15.97 3.32
C ARG A 14 4.54 16.89 4.51
N VAL A 15 3.30 16.98 4.97
CA VAL A 15 2.94 17.64 6.23
C VAL A 15 3.44 16.78 7.39
N PRO A 16 4.43 17.22 8.19
CA PRO A 16 5.03 16.38 9.21
C PRO A 16 4.06 16.08 10.35
N ILE A 17 3.94 14.80 10.73
CA ILE A 17 3.20 14.37 11.93
C ILE A 17 4.22 13.99 13.00
N ARG A 18 4.24 14.75 14.10
CA ARG A 18 5.17 14.59 15.23
C ARG A 18 4.38 14.44 16.53
N PRO A 19 3.85 13.24 16.84
CA PRO A 19 3.07 13.01 18.05
C PRO A 19 3.86 13.37 19.30
N ARG A 20 3.22 14.05 20.25
CA ARG A 20 3.85 14.42 21.55
C ARG A 20 3.51 13.45 22.68
N ASN A 21 2.55 12.55 22.44
CA ASN A 21 2.10 11.53 23.38
C ASN A 21 1.45 10.38 22.61
N ALA A 22 1.14 9.28 23.31
CA ALA A 22 0.52 8.08 22.73
C ALA A 22 -0.93 8.27 22.27
N SER A 23 -1.56 9.39 22.63
CA SER A 23 -2.93 9.75 22.20
C SER A 23 -2.93 10.51 20.86
N ASP A 24 -1.79 10.59 20.18
CA ASP A 24 -1.65 11.12 18.82
C ASP A 24 -0.80 10.17 17.97
N GLY A 25 -0.94 10.25 16.65
CA GLY A 25 -0.28 9.38 15.68
C GLY A 25 -1.21 8.99 14.54
N LEU A 26 -0.64 8.42 13.47
CA LEU A 26 -1.38 8.06 12.26
C LEU A 26 -2.58 7.16 12.55
N LEU A 27 -2.38 6.10 13.34
CA LEU A 27 -3.43 5.14 13.68
C LEU A 27 -4.52 5.78 14.55
N VAL A 28 -4.14 6.55 15.58
CA VAL A 28 -5.09 7.21 16.48
C VAL A 28 -5.95 8.22 15.70
N ARG A 29 -5.34 9.02 14.82
CA ARG A 29 -6.06 9.97 13.96
C ARG A 29 -7.03 9.26 13.01
N TRP A 30 -6.60 8.17 12.38
CA TRP A 30 -7.46 7.37 11.51
C TRP A 30 -8.65 6.75 12.24
N GLN A 31 -8.43 6.18 13.43
CA GLN A 31 -9.49 5.61 14.28
C GLN A 31 -10.51 6.67 14.71
N ASN A 32 -10.04 7.87 15.02
CA ASN A 32 -10.88 9.01 15.41
C ASN A 32 -11.49 9.77 14.22
N LYS A 33 -11.25 9.33 12.98
CA LYS A 33 -11.72 9.97 11.74
C LYS A 33 -11.24 11.42 11.56
N THR A 34 -10.09 11.77 12.13
CA THR A 34 -9.43 13.08 11.92
C THR A 34 -8.48 13.01 10.72
N LEU A 35 -9.06 12.93 9.52
CA LEU A 35 -8.35 12.62 8.27
C LEU A 35 -7.76 13.83 7.53
N GLU A 36 -8.03 15.06 7.98
CA GLU A 36 -7.61 16.31 7.29
C GLU A 36 -6.09 16.39 6.99
N SER A 37 -5.27 15.73 7.81
CA SER A 37 -3.81 15.69 7.68
C SER A 37 -3.27 14.33 7.22
N LEU A 38 -4.14 13.44 6.75
CA LEU A 38 -3.82 12.07 6.38
C LEU A 38 -4.22 11.79 4.93
N ILE A 39 -3.54 10.84 4.32
CA ILE A 39 -4.01 10.18 3.11
C ILE A 39 -4.27 8.72 3.47
N GLU A 40 -5.48 8.27 3.21
CA GLU A 40 -5.91 6.88 3.39
C GLU A 40 -5.84 6.16 2.04
N LEU A 41 -5.11 5.05 2.01
CA LEU A 41 -4.92 4.22 0.83
C LEU A 41 -5.34 2.78 1.13
N HIS A 42 -5.72 2.05 0.08
CA HIS A 42 -6.22 0.69 0.21
C HIS A 42 -5.62 -0.25 -0.81
N ASN A 43 -5.63 -1.53 -0.47
CA ASN A 43 -5.35 -2.57 -1.45
C ASN A 43 -6.41 -2.57 -2.57
N LYS A 44 -5.98 -2.53 -3.83
CA LYS A 44 -6.85 -2.68 -5.00
C LYS A 44 -7.49 -4.08 -4.97
N PRO A 45 -8.83 -4.19 -5.02
CA PRO A 45 -9.48 -5.50 -5.09
C PRO A 45 -9.13 -6.19 -6.41
N PRO A 46 -8.82 -7.50 -6.42
CA PRO A 46 -8.55 -8.22 -7.65
C PRO A 46 -9.82 -8.32 -8.50
N ILE A 47 -9.64 -8.39 -9.81
CA ILE A 47 -10.72 -8.49 -10.79
C ILE A 47 -10.79 -9.94 -11.26
N TRP A 48 -12.00 -10.45 -11.48
CA TRP A 48 -12.19 -11.77 -12.06
C TRP A 48 -11.62 -11.81 -13.48
N ASN A 49 -10.74 -12.76 -13.74
CA ASN A 49 -10.20 -13.04 -15.07
C ASN A 49 -10.81 -14.36 -15.57
N GLU A 50 -11.60 -14.28 -16.64
CA GLU A 50 -12.27 -15.44 -17.23
C GLU A 50 -11.30 -16.45 -17.86
N ASP A 51 -10.23 -15.96 -18.49
CA ASP A 51 -9.23 -16.81 -19.17
C ASP A 51 -8.47 -17.69 -18.17
N SER A 52 -8.15 -17.14 -17.00
CA SER A 52 -7.46 -17.87 -15.92
C SER A 52 -8.39 -18.45 -14.86
N GLY A 53 -9.70 -18.20 -14.94
CA GLY A 53 -10.71 -18.65 -13.96
C GLY A 53 -10.41 -18.23 -12.52
N SER A 54 -9.80 -17.05 -12.32
CA SER A 54 -9.31 -16.62 -11.00
C SER A 54 -9.34 -15.10 -10.83
N TYR A 55 -9.38 -14.65 -9.57
CA TYR A 55 -9.25 -13.23 -9.23
C TYR A 55 -7.78 -12.80 -9.33
N THR A 56 -7.48 -11.86 -10.23
CA THR A 56 -6.11 -11.41 -10.51
C THR A 56 -6.00 -9.89 -10.48
N LEU A 57 -4.77 -9.41 -10.29
CA LEU A 57 -4.40 -8.00 -10.50
C LEU A 57 -3.48 -7.94 -11.72
N ASN A 58 -3.63 -6.89 -12.53
CA ASN A 58 -2.74 -6.66 -13.66
C ASN A 58 -1.48 -5.94 -13.19
N PHE A 59 -0.37 -6.67 -13.11
CA PHE A 59 0.94 -6.16 -12.71
C PHE A 59 1.82 -5.71 -13.88
N GLN A 60 1.30 -5.67 -15.12
CA GLN A 60 2.04 -5.25 -16.32
C GLN A 60 3.37 -6.01 -16.51
N GLY A 61 3.37 -7.31 -16.19
CA GLY A 61 4.54 -8.18 -16.28
C GLY A 61 5.61 -7.96 -15.19
N ARG A 62 5.40 -7.05 -14.23
CA ARG A 62 6.34 -6.80 -13.13
C ARG A 62 6.34 -7.92 -12.09
N VAL A 63 5.22 -8.61 -11.93
CA VAL A 63 5.05 -9.73 -10.99
C VAL A 63 4.82 -11.00 -11.81
N THR A 64 5.60 -12.04 -11.54
CA THR A 64 5.64 -13.26 -12.36
C THR A 64 5.36 -14.54 -11.57
N GLN A 65 5.33 -14.47 -10.24
CA GLN A 65 5.00 -15.62 -9.38
C GLN A 65 3.80 -15.33 -8.49
N ALA A 66 2.94 -16.34 -8.32
CA ALA A 66 1.84 -16.25 -7.36
C ALA A 66 2.37 -16.13 -5.92
N SER A 67 1.77 -15.23 -5.15
CA SER A 67 2.07 -15.06 -3.73
C SER A 67 0.95 -14.28 -3.06
N VAL A 68 0.65 -14.61 -1.81
CA VAL A 68 -0.22 -13.79 -0.94
C VAL A 68 0.34 -12.38 -0.69
N LYS A 69 1.62 -12.17 -1.01
CA LYS A 69 2.33 -10.88 -0.91
C LYS A 69 2.20 -10.02 -2.16
N ASN A 70 1.49 -10.47 -3.19
CA ASN A 70 1.28 -9.67 -4.40
C ASN A 70 0.11 -8.70 -4.16
N PHE A 71 0.37 -7.39 -4.24
CA PHE A 71 -0.66 -6.38 -4.02
C PHE A 71 -0.38 -5.07 -4.74
N GLN A 72 -1.45 -4.29 -4.94
CA GLN A 72 -1.40 -2.91 -5.42
C GLN A 72 -2.10 -2.02 -4.40
N ILE A 73 -1.52 -0.87 -4.09
CA ILE A 73 -2.11 0.17 -3.23
C ILE A 73 -2.60 1.32 -4.11
N VAL A 74 -3.83 1.76 -3.85
CA VAL A 74 -4.52 2.82 -4.59
C VAL A 74 -5.23 3.77 -3.63
N HIS A 75 -5.56 4.96 -4.14
CA HIS A 75 -6.51 5.84 -3.47
C HIS A 75 -7.94 5.46 -3.87
N ALA A 76 -8.93 5.69 -3.01
CA ALA A 76 -10.33 5.35 -3.31
C ALA A 76 -10.87 6.13 -4.52
N ASP A 77 -10.49 7.41 -4.63
CA ASP A 77 -10.95 8.31 -5.69
C ASP A 77 -10.31 8.03 -7.07
N ASP A 78 -9.19 7.32 -7.11
CA ASP A 78 -8.51 6.95 -8.37
C ASP A 78 -7.91 5.53 -8.27
N PRO A 79 -8.71 4.49 -8.53
CA PRO A 79 -8.27 3.10 -8.47
C PRO A 79 -7.27 2.70 -9.57
N ASP A 80 -7.08 3.51 -10.60
CA ASP A 80 -6.16 3.22 -11.71
C ASP A 80 -4.79 3.86 -11.51
N TYR A 81 -4.70 4.88 -10.67
CA TYR A 81 -3.44 5.38 -10.14
C TYR A 81 -2.86 4.41 -9.09
N ILE A 82 -1.98 3.51 -9.55
CA ILE A 82 -1.26 2.58 -8.67
C ILE A 82 -0.17 3.34 -7.90
N VAL A 83 -0.44 3.65 -6.63
CA VAL A 83 0.49 4.37 -5.73
C VAL A 83 1.68 3.49 -5.38
N LEU A 84 1.45 2.20 -5.15
CA LEU A 84 2.49 1.22 -4.87
C LEU A 84 2.10 -0.14 -5.45
N GLN A 85 3.07 -0.81 -6.05
CA GLN A 85 2.94 -2.16 -6.56
C GLN A 85 4.06 -3.03 -5.99
N PHE A 86 3.68 -4.13 -5.36
CA PHE A 86 4.61 -5.08 -4.80
C PHE A 86 4.24 -6.51 -5.21
N GLY A 87 5.24 -7.32 -5.54
CA GLY A 87 5.01 -8.74 -5.80
C GLY A 87 6.25 -9.54 -6.14
N ARG A 88 6.08 -10.86 -6.10
CA ARG A 88 7.16 -11.85 -6.20
C ARG A 88 7.57 -12.10 -7.65
N VAL A 89 8.88 -12.20 -7.86
CA VAL A 89 9.49 -12.59 -9.15
C VAL A 89 10.42 -13.79 -9.06
N ALA A 90 10.98 -14.08 -7.87
CA ALA A 90 11.72 -15.30 -7.56
C ALA A 90 11.49 -15.71 -6.10
N GLU A 91 12.13 -16.79 -5.64
CA GLU A 91 11.96 -17.30 -4.27
C GLU A 91 12.15 -16.19 -3.22
N ASP A 92 13.26 -15.46 -3.29
CA ASP A 92 13.58 -14.35 -2.37
C ASP A 92 13.74 -13.00 -3.09
N ALA A 93 13.10 -12.85 -4.26
CA ALA A 93 13.16 -11.62 -5.04
C ALA A 93 11.76 -11.07 -5.34
N PHE A 94 11.60 -9.77 -5.13
CA PHE A 94 10.36 -9.04 -5.29
C PHE A 94 10.60 -7.73 -6.05
N THR A 95 9.62 -7.31 -6.84
CA THR A 95 9.58 -5.97 -7.42
C THR A 95 8.80 -5.03 -6.52
N LEU A 96 9.28 -3.81 -6.35
CA LEU A 96 8.62 -2.73 -5.61
C LEU A 96 8.65 -1.46 -6.44
N ASP A 97 7.50 -1.09 -7.00
CA ASP A 97 7.31 0.17 -7.73
C ASP A 97 6.45 1.10 -6.87
N TYR A 98 6.83 2.37 -6.75
CA TYR A 98 6.06 3.36 -5.99
C TYR A 98 6.00 4.69 -6.72
N ARG A 99 4.92 5.44 -6.47
CA ARG A 99 4.67 6.76 -7.04
C ARG A 99 4.34 7.76 -5.93
N TYR A 100 4.28 9.03 -6.27
CA TYR A 100 3.72 10.07 -5.40
C TYR A 100 2.36 9.59 -4.84
N PRO A 101 2.08 9.78 -3.55
CA PRO A 101 2.80 10.58 -2.56
C PRO A 101 3.83 9.81 -1.71
N LEU A 102 4.19 8.58 -2.07
CA LEU A 102 5.13 7.78 -1.27
C LEU A 102 6.60 8.17 -1.55
N CYS A 103 7.42 8.06 -0.51
CA CYS A 103 8.88 7.96 -0.67
C CYS A 103 9.36 6.50 -0.53
N ALA A 104 10.61 6.24 -0.92
CA ALA A 104 11.22 4.92 -0.85
C ALA A 104 11.11 4.27 0.54
N LEU A 105 11.36 5.05 1.61
CA LEU A 105 11.30 4.54 2.99
C LEU A 105 9.89 4.04 3.35
N GLN A 106 8.85 4.79 2.98
CA GLN A 106 7.48 4.38 3.24
C GLN A 106 7.09 3.16 2.40
N ALA A 107 7.41 3.18 1.11
CA ALA A 107 7.13 2.07 0.21
C ALA A 107 7.79 0.76 0.70
N PHE A 108 9.05 0.86 1.12
CA PHE A 108 9.79 -0.28 1.66
C PHE A 108 9.22 -0.77 3.00
N ALA A 109 8.86 0.15 3.91
CA ALA A 109 8.23 -0.23 5.18
C ALA A 109 6.88 -0.93 4.98
N ILE A 110 6.06 -0.47 4.03
CA ILE A 110 4.80 -1.13 3.65
C ILE A 110 5.09 -2.54 3.12
N ALA A 111 6.07 -2.70 2.22
CA ALA A 111 6.47 -4.01 1.72
C ALA A 111 6.92 -4.95 2.84
N LEU A 112 7.77 -4.48 3.77
CA LEU A 112 8.22 -5.27 4.93
C LEU A 112 7.06 -5.76 5.80
N SER A 113 6.03 -4.92 6.01
CA SER A 113 4.84 -5.33 6.78
C SER A 113 4.06 -6.49 6.17
N SER A 114 4.26 -6.79 4.87
CA SER A 114 3.65 -7.95 4.20
C SER A 114 4.42 -9.26 4.43
N PHE A 115 5.66 -9.19 4.92
CA PHE A 115 6.46 -10.35 5.32
C PHE A 115 6.17 -10.77 6.75
N ASP A 116 5.81 -9.82 7.61
CA ASP A 116 5.39 -10.13 8.96
C ASP A 116 4.04 -10.86 8.94
N GLY A 117 4.03 -12.07 9.46
CA GLY A 117 2.97 -13.03 9.23
C GLY A 117 1.62 -12.52 9.74
N LYS A 118 0.61 -12.49 8.86
CA LYS A 118 -0.71 -12.92 9.32
C LYS A 118 -0.50 -14.36 9.81
N LEU A 119 -0.89 -14.63 11.05
CA LEU A 119 -0.84 -15.92 11.76
C LEU A 119 -1.57 -17.11 11.06
N ALA A 120 -1.81 -17.05 9.75
CA ALA A 120 -2.39 -18.14 9.00
C ALA A 120 -1.87 -18.11 7.56
N CYS A 121 -1.37 -19.26 7.12
CA CYS A 121 -0.96 -19.66 5.77
C CYS A 121 0.55 -19.58 5.49
N GLU A 122 1.23 -20.71 5.77
CA GLU A 122 2.25 -21.27 4.86
C GLU A 122 1.65 -21.50 3.47
#